data_AF-A0A180H0C3-F1
#
_entry.id   AF-A0A180H0C3-F1
#
_cell.length_a   1.000
_cell.length_b   1.000
_cell.length_c   1.000
_cell.angle_alpha   90.00
_cell.angle_beta   90.00
_cell.angle_gamma   90.00
#
_symmetry.space_group_name_H-M   'P 1'
#
loop_
_entity.id
_entity.type
_entity.pdbx_description
1 polymer ?
#
loop_
_entity_poly.entity_id
_entity_poly.type
_entity_poly.pdbx_seq_one_letter_code
_entity_poly.pdbx_strand_id
1 'polypeptide(L)'
;MALGLGQNWKRVRCVVHVGQVNPSSICQMIGRCGRGENNPGLGIMFVENNQRSGKNEISDFKTPLKQSDDNQMDAFALTPVCLCIAMSLDNLLGYIPLDNADPNVKLEKLREEEKNFTECLCSNCDPKSGKLLLEAFKHLTVESFGPNVTSRELLIDVLVPPKAPKVSTSWLIVKAKTGTKPLVEELKQFAKFLVNKFSRFHQGQIETDHAEFDPEEHFGIFEAQRVVVGFRSGFSKEQLEDLSGGEALDGQTANLLKNINNYIKTVRYMDSLNELELEAQKAEEAKQQEISAKNQATLERPQQKTEATKRKNAKQVEERKLQKKLVAWQSEWIQP
;
A
#
# COMPACT_ATOMS: atom_id res chain seq x y z
N MET A 1 18.28 23.51 -10.10
CA MET A 1 17.47 24.26 -9.12
C MET A 1 18.37 25.17 -8.31
N ALA A 2 18.13 26.48 -8.37
CA ALA A 2 19.00 27.54 -7.83
C ALA A 2 18.50 28.09 -6.47
N LEU A 3 18.08 27.20 -5.55
CA LEU A 3 17.54 27.57 -4.24
C LEU A 3 18.40 27.08 -3.06
N GLY A 4 19.45 26.29 -3.32
CA GLY A 4 20.25 25.64 -2.25
C GLY A 4 21.33 26.52 -1.62
N LEU A 5 21.85 27.53 -2.33
CA LEU A 5 23.04 28.28 -1.92
C LEU A 5 22.81 29.80 -2.04
N GLY A 6 23.21 30.55 -1.01
CA GLY A 6 23.30 32.02 -1.07
C GLY A 6 22.05 32.84 -0.71
N GLN A 7 20.86 32.22 -0.63
CA GLN A 7 19.64 32.93 -0.23
C GLN A 7 19.43 32.92 1.30
N ASN A 8 19.00 34.05 1.86
CA ASN A 8 18.77 34.23 3.30
C ASN A 8 17.27 34.18 3.62
N TRP A 9 16.80 33.00 4.03
CA TRP A 9 15.42 32.79 4.43
C TRP A 9 15.30 32.87 5.95
N LYS A 10 14.63 33.91 6.46
CA LYS A 10 14.49 34.15 7.92
C LYS A 10 13.36 33.35 8.59
N ARG A 11 12.45 32.74 7.82
CA ARG A 11 11.20 32.13 8.34
C ARG A 11 11.06 30.64 8.02
N VAL A 12 12.12 29.98 7.58
CA VAL A 12 12.07 28.54 7.30
C VAL A 12 12.04 27.79 8.63
N ARG A 13 10.98 27.00 8.84
CA ARG A 13 10.80 26.17 10.04
C ARG A 13 11.01 24.70 9.78
N CYS A 14 10.81 24.25 8.54
CA CYS A 14 11.00 22.87 8.15
C CYS A 14 11.72 22.81 6.80
N VAL A 15 12.67 21.88 6.69
CA VAL A 15 13.32 21.52 5.43
C VAL A 15 13.16 20.02 5.24
N VAL A 16 12.54 19.63 4.12
CA VAL A 16 12.39 18.23 3.73
C VAL A 16 13.33 17.97 2.56
N HIS A 17 14.29 17.09 2.77
CA HIS A 17 15.16 16.58 1.74
C HIS A 17 14.67 15.19 1.30
N VAL A 18 14.55 14.98 -0.01
CA VAL A 18 14.16 13.71 -0.60
C VAL A 18 15.25 13.27 -1.58
N GLY A 19 15.71 12.03 -1.44
CA GLY A 19 16.71 11.43 -2.31
C GLY A 19 18.13 11.59 -1.78
N GLN A 20 19.08 11.66 -2.71
CA GLN A 20 20.52 11.64 -2.41
C GLN A 20 21.16 12.99 -2.71
N VAL A 21 21.82 13.57 -1.72
CA VAL A 21 22.62 14.79 -1.85
C VAL A 21 23.85 14.67 -0.93
N ASN A 22 24.95 15.31 -1.32
CA ASN A 22 26.16 15.39 -0.49
C ASN A 22 25.82 15.94 0.92
N PRO A 23 26.30 15.30 2.02
CA PRO A 23 26.01 15.72 3.39
C PRO A 23 26.29 17.20 3.68
N SER A 24 27.36 17.77 3.11
CA SER A 24 27.69 19.19 3.26
C SER A 24 26.58 20.11 2.71
N SER A 25 26.00 19.73 1.56
CA SER A 25 24.90 20.47 0.95
C SER A 25 23.61 20.30 1.77
N ILE A 26 23.37 19.10 2.31
CA ILE A 26 22.21 18.88 3.20
C ILE A 26 22.36 19.68 4.50
N CYS A 27 23.54 19.69 5.12
CA CYS A 27 23.84 20.49 6.30
C CYS A 27 23.56 21.98 6.04
N GLN A 28 23.93 22.49 4.86
CA GLN A 28 23.65 23.89 4.50
C GLN A 28 22.16 24.18 4.28
N MET A 29 21.41 23.22 3.73
CA MET A 29 19.96 23.34 3.54
C MET A 29 19.22 23.29 4.89
N ILE A 30 19.52 22.29 5.73
CA ILE A 30 18.91 22.16 7.06
C ILE A 30 19.33 23.32 7.97
N GLY A 31 20.57 23.82 7.88
CA GLY A 31 21.01 25.01 8.60
C GLY A 31 20.27 26.32 8.24
N ARG A 32 19.29 26.27 7.34
CA ARG A 32 18.33 27.36 7.08
C ARG A 32 17.10 27.29 7.98
N CYS A 33 16.70 26.09 8.40
CA CYS A 33 15.59 25.96 9.33
C CYS A 33 16.00 26.48 10.71
N GLY A 34 15.07 27.13 11.39
CA GLY A 34 15.26 27.57 12.77
C GLY A 34 16.21 28.75 12.98
N ARG A 35 16.40 29.60 11.96
CA ARG A 35 17.14 30.86 12.12
C ARG A 35 16.27 31.91 12.82
N GLY A 36 16.82 32.59 13.82
CA GLY A 36 16.17 33.65 14.58
C GLY A 36 15.77 33.23 15.98
N GLU A 37 15.45 34.19 16.85
CA GLU A 37 14.98 33.93 18.21
C GLU A 37 13.61 33.23 18.19
N ASN A 38 13.44 32.24 19.07
CA ASN A 38 12.20 31.46 19.21
C ASN A 38 11.69 30.79 17.92
N ASN A 39 12.60 30.47 17.00
CA ASN A 39 12.27 29.77 15.77
C ASN A 39 12.92 28.38 15.78
N PRO A 40 12.30 27.34 16.35
CA PRO A 40 12.84 26.00 16.25
C PRO A 40 12.66 25.46 14.82
N GLY A 41 13.71 24.79 14.33
CA GLY A 41 13.76 24.23 12.98
C GLY A 41 13.72 22.69 12.99
N LEU A 42 13.08 22.11 11.97
CA LEU A 42 13.06 20.67 11.73
C LEU A 42 13.68 20.33 10.37
N GLY A 43 14.66 19.44 10.37
CA GLY A 43 15.19 18.81 9.17
C GLY A 43 14.63 17.39 9.03
N ILE A 44 14.00 17.08 7.90
CA ILE A 44 13.52 15.72 7.56
C ILE A 44 14.31 15.24 6.35
N MET A 45 14.88 14.04 6.46
CA MET A 45 15.67 13.41 5.43
C MET A 45 15.00 12.10 5.01
N PHE A 46 14.40 12.08 3.83
CA PHE A 46 13.89 10.87 3.20
C PHE A 46 14.99 10.26 2.35
N VAL A 47 15.65 9.26 2.93
CA VAL A 47 16.72 8.52 2.28
C VAL A 47 16.19 7.15 1.85
N GLU A 48 16.65 6.64 0.70
CA GLU A 48 16.25 5.33 0.21
C GLU A 48 16.85 4.20 1.07
N ASN A 49 16.01 3.24 1.46
CA ASN A 49 16.46 2.11 2.30
C ASN A 49 17.43 1.17 1.58
N ASN A 50 17.33 1.04 0.26
CA ASN A 50 18.17 0.16 -0.55
C ASN A 50 18.48 0.85 -1.88
N GLN A 51 19.75 1.16 -2.09
CA GLN A 51 20.28 1.78 -3.27
C GLN A 51 20.83 0.73 -4.24
N ARG A 52 20.47 0.84 -5.53
CA ARG A 52 20.85 -0.14 -6.57
C ARG A 52 22.36 -0.16 -6.87
N SER A 53 23.04 0.97 -6.70
CA SER A 53 24.45 1.16 -7.00
C SER A 53 25.27 1.72 -5.83
N GLY A 54 24.63 1.91 -4.67
CA GLY A 54 25.24 2.40 -3.45
C GLY A 54 25.55 1.28 -2.46
N LYS A 55 26.21 1.64 -1.37
CA LYS A 55 26.42 0.77 -0.22
C LYS A 55 25.18 0.77 0.67
N ASN A 56 24.74 -0.41 1.08
CA ASN A 56 23.49 -0.58 1.84
C ASN A 56 23.75 -1.13 3.23
N GLU A 57 24.95 -1.65 3.49
CA GLU A 57 25.36 -2.14 4.79
C GLU A 57 26.65 -1.48 5.24
N ILE A 58 26.82 -1.33 6.57
CA ILE A 58 28.05 -0.77 7.17
C ILE A 58 29.28 -1.64 6.80
N SER A 59 29.07 -2.96 6.64
CA SER A 59 30.08 -3.94 6.20
C SER A 59 30.66 -3.65 4.80
N ASP A 60 29.92 -2.95 3.93
CA ASP A 60 30.38 -2.60 2.58
C ASP A 60 31.51 -1.55 2.61
N PHE A 61 31.69 -0.85 3.73
CA PHE A 61 32.71 0.18 3.92
C PHE A 61 34.04 -0.42 4.38
N LYS A 62 34.79 -0.98 3.43
CA LYS A 62 36.13 -1.56 3.68
C LYS A 62 37.16 -0.58 4.25
N THR A 63 37.03 0.70 3.91
CA THR A 63 37.92 1.76 4.39
C THR A 63 37.08 2.94 4.90
N PRO A 64 36.49 2.84 6.10
CA PRO A 64 35.44 3.75 6.55
C PRO A 64 35.90 5.20 6.71
N LEU A 65 37.21 5.43 6.96
CA LEU A 65 37.81 6.75 7.08
C LEU A 65 38.16 7.42 5.74
N LYS A 66 38.14 6.67 4.63
CA LYS A 66 38.44 7.20 3.29
C LYS A 66 37.23 6.99 2.40
N GLN A 67 36.35 7.99 2.41
CA GLN A 67 35.11 7.99 1.65
C GLN A 67 35.28 8.91 0.43
N SER A 68 34.84 8.42 -0.74
CA SER A 68 34.54 9.31 -1.87
C SER A 68 33.21 10.02 -1.62
N ASP A 69 32.90 11.05 -2.40
CA ASP A 69 31.62 11.78 -2.31
C ASP A 69 30.40 10.85 -2.31
N ASP A 70 30.37 9.85 -3.20
CA ASP A 70 29.29 8.84 -3.24
C ASP A 70 29.22 8.00 -1.97
N ASN A 71 30.37 7.60 -1.44
CA ASN A 71 30.45 6.83 -0.21
C ASN A 71 30.04 7.66 1.01
N GLN A 72 30.26 8.98 1.00
CA GLN A 72 29.78 9.85 2.08
C GLN A 72 28.25 9.92 2.08
N MET A 73 27.63 10.02 0.90
CA MET A 73 26.17 10.01 0.77
C MET A 73 25.57 8.71 1.32
N ASP A 74 26.16 7.57 0.97
CA ASP A 74 25.74 6.26 1.49
C ASP A 74 26.00 6.12 2.99
N ALA A 75 27.15 6.59 3.47
CA ALA A 75 27.50 6.53 4.89
C ALA A 75 26.55 7.39 5.73
N PHE A 76 26.14 8.55 5.21
CA PHE A 76 25.17 9.43 5.85
C PHE A 76 23.78 8.80 5.99
N ALA A 77 23.37 7.99 5.01
CA ALA A 77 22.12 7.24 5.08
C ALA A 77 22.12 6.17 6.19
N LEU A 78 23.29 5.60 6.49
CA LEU A 78 23.44 4.40 7.32
C LEU A 78 24.02 4.69 8.72
N THR A 79 24.58 5.87 8.95
CA THR A 79 25.32 6.15 10.18
C THR A 79 24.45 5.95 11.42
N PRO A 80 24.92 5.17 12.42
CA PRO A 80 24.26 5.05 13.71
C PRO A 80 24.67 6.17 14.69
N VAL A 81 25.53 7.09 14.26
CA VAL A 81 26.08 8.17 15.09
C VAL A 81 25.12 9.34 15.15
N CYS A 82 25.15 10.12 16.23
CA CYS A 82 24.46 11.41 16.31
C CYS A 82 24.66 12.24 15.03
N LEU A 83 23.57 12.72 14.41
CA LEU A 83 23.64 13.47 13.15
C LEU A 83 24.41 14.79 13.28
N CYS A 84 24.34 15.45 14.44
CA CYS A 84 25.14 16.66 14.72
C CYS A 84 26.65 16.35 14.68
N ILE A 85 27.05 15.26 15.36
CA ILE A 85 28.45 14.83 15.40
C ILE A 85 28.89 14.35 14.01
N ALA A 86 28.07 13.57 13.33
CA ALA A 86 28.38 13.07 11.99
C ALA A 86 28.61 14.22 11.00
N MET A 87 27.74 15.24 10.99
CA MET A 87 27.93 16.43 10.15
C MET A 87 29.13 17.27 10.58
N SER A 88 29.44 17.35 11.88
CA SER A 88 30.63 18.06 12.36
C SER A 88 31.91 17.39 11.86
N LEU A 89 32.00 16.07 11.99
CA LEU A 89 33.15 15.29 11.52
C LEU A 89 33.28 15.29 10.00
N ASP A 90 32.17 15.28 9.25
CA ASP A 90 32.19 15.46 7.80
C ASP A 90 32.89 16.77 7.40
N ASN A 91 32.46 17.86 8.03
CA ASN A 91 32.98 19.20 7.74
C ASN A 91 34.45 19.37 8.17
N LEU A 92 34.87 18.68 9.24
CA LEU A 92 36.22 18.81 9.78
C LEU A 92 37.23 17.84 9.15
N LEU A 93 36.82 16.60 8.88
CA LEU A 93 37.69 15.48 8.52
C LEU A 93 37.36 14.87 7.15
N GLY A 94 36.23 15.24 6.53
CA GLY A 94 35.84 14.78 5.19
C GLY A 94 35.32 13.35 5.13
N TYR A 95 34.72 12.85 6.22
CA TYR A 95 34.04 11.54 6.22
C TYR A 95 32.89 11.48 7.23
N ILE A 96 31.92 10.61 6.95
CA ILE A 96 30.83 10.29 7.88
C ILE A 96 31.20 9.09 8.74
N PRO A 97 31.19 9.20 10.08
CA PRO A 97 31.49 8.08 10.97
C PRO A 97 30.39 7.02 10.89
N LEU A 98 30.77 5.74 10.91
CA LEU A 98 29.85 4.61 10.83
C LEU A 98 29.75 3.81 12.14
N ASP A 99 30.50 4.21 13.16
CA ASP A 99 30.56 3.54 14.46
C ASP A 99 30.71 4.57 15.58
N ASN A 100 29.96 4.40 16.67
CA ASN A 100 30.08 5.20 17.88
C ASN A 100 31.41 4.95 18.62
N ALA A 101 32.10 3.86 18.32
CA ALA A 101 33.42 3.56 18.88
C ALA A 101 34.55 4.38 18.24
N ASP A 102 34.31 5.07 17.11
CA ASP A 102 35.30 5.90 16.42
C ASP A 102 35.90 6.94 17.40
N PRO A 103 37.25 7.03 17.50
CA PRO A 103 37.93 7.98 18.37
C PRO A 103 37.47 9.44 18.14
N ASN A 104 37.25 9.84 16.89
CA ASN A 104 36.84 11.20 16.56
C ASN A 104 35.41 11.49 17.01
N VAL A 105 34.53 10.49 16.98
CA VAL A 105 33.16 10.60 17.53
C VAL A 105 33.20 10.82 19.03
N LYS A 106 34.06 10.08 19.74
CA LYS A 106 34.22 10.24 21.20
C LYS A 106 34.78 11.61 21.56
N LEU A 107 35.79 12.08 20.81
CA LEU A 107 36.37 13.40 21.01
C LEU A 107 35.37 14.52 20.76
N GLU A 108 34.59 14.42 19.68
CA GLU A 108 33.59 15.44 19.36
C GLU A 108 32.45 15.46 20.39
N LYS A 109 32.03 14.29 20.88
CA LYS A 109 31.06 14.17 21.97
C LYS A 109 31.56 14.85 23.25
N LEU A 110 32.82 14.59 23.65
CA LEU A 110 33.43 15.26 24.81
C LEU A 110 33.48 16.78 24.62
N ARG A 111 33.79 17.25 23.41
CA ARG A 111 33.81 18.68 23.08
C ARG A 111 32.41 19.31 23.17
N GLU A 112 31.35 18.60 22.78
CA GLU A 112 29.96 19.06 22.94
C GLU A 112 29.58 19.17 24.42
N GLU A 113 29.96 18.18 25.23
CA GLU A 113 29.75 18.17 26.69
C GLU A 113 30.51 19.31 27.39
N GLU A 114 31.79 19.50 27.09
CA GLU A 114 32.62 20.58 27.66
C GLU A 114 32.08 21.98 27.33
N LYS A 115 31.43 22.14 26.16
CA LYS A 115 30.82 23.40 25.75
C LYS A 115 29.37 23.54 26.19
N ASN A 116 28.84 22.62 27.00
CA ASN A 116 27.46 22.61 27.47
C ASN A 116 26.43 22.68 26.32
N PHE A 117 26.67 21.93 25.25
CA PHE A 117 25.69 21.81 24.17
C PHE A 117 24.44 21.11 24.72
N THR A 118 23.26 21.53 24.26
CA THR A 118 22.01 20.86 24.59
C THR A 118 22.01 19.45 24.04
N GLU A 119 21.43 18.49 24.78
CA GLU A 119 21.31 17.11 24.31
C GLU A 119 20.60 17.05 22.95
N CYS A 120 21.18 16.28 22.03
CA CYS A 120 20.69 16.18 20.67
C CYS A 120 19.38 15.38 20.58
N LEU A 121 18.40 15.91 19.85
CA LEU A 121 17.09 15.29 19.60
C LEU A 121 17.00 14.60 18.21
N CYS A 122 18.12 14.34 17.54
CA CYS A 122 18.10 13.67 16.25
C CYS A 122 17.59 12.22 16.36
N SER A 123 17.14 11.65 15.25
CA SER A 123 16.60 10.29 15.17
C SER A 123 17.56 9.19 15.64
N ASN A 124 18.87 9.45 15.62
CA ASN A 124 19.88 8.49 16.09
C ASN A 124 20.10 8.58 17.61
N CYS A 125 19.90 9.76 18.22
CA CYS A 125 20.03 9.97 19.65
C CYS A 125 18.74 9.64 20.41
N ASP A 126 17.59 9.94 19.81
CA ASP A 126 16.28 9.58 20.36
C ASP A 126 15.35 9.04 19.25
N PRO A 127 15.48 7.74 18.91
CA PRO A 127 14.66 7.11 17.88
C PRO A 127 13.16 7.11 18.19
N LYS A 128 12.80 7.12 19.49
CA LYS A 128 11.41 7.05 19.91
C LYS A 128 10.70 8.37 19.64
N SER A 129 11.27 9.49 20.09
CA SER A 129 10.69 10.81 19.83
C SER A 129 10.70 11.15 18.35
N GLY A 130 11.77 10.84 17.62
CA GLY A 130 11.87 11.06 16.19
C GLY A 130 10.76 10.33 15.40
N LYS A 131 10.48 9.07 15.75
CA LYS A 131 9.39 8.30 15.12
C LYS A 131 8.02 8.89 15.43
N LEU A 132 7.76 9.23 16.70
CA LEU A 132 6.49 9.85 17.11
C LEU A 132 6.26 11.18 16.38
N LEU A 133 7.28 12.02 16.31
CA LEU A 133 7.22 13.29 15.61
C LEU A 133 6.90 13.12 14.11
N LEU A 134 7.52 12.12 13.45
CA LEU A 134 7.24 11.83 12.05
C LEU A 134 5.80 11.36 11.82
N GLU A 135 5.27 10.48 12.69
CA GLU A 135 3.90 10.00 12.62
C GLU A 135 2.87 11.13 12.87
N ALA A 136 3.22 12.06 13.77
CA ALA A 136 2.40 13.21 14.13
C ALA A 136 2.55 14.40 13.16
N PHE A 137 3.55 14.38 12.28
CA PHE A 137 3.97 15.55 11.48
C PHE A 137 2.81 16.18 10.69
N LYS A 138 1.93 15.34 10.12
CA LYS A 138 0.75 15.77 9.36
C LYS A 138 -0.33 16.48 10.20
N HIS A 139 -0.26 16.37 11.52
CA HIS A 139 -1.19 16.97 12.47
C HIS A 139 -0.63 18.23 13.12
N LEU A 140 0.63 18.59 12.84
CA LEU A 140 1.24 19.79 13.40
C LEU A 140 0.68 21.05 12.73
N THR A 141 0.30 22.01 13.56
CA THR A 141 -0.12 23.36 13.17
C THR A 141 1.03 24.35 13.39
N VAL A 142 0.89 25.58 12.88
CA VAL A 142 1.90 26.64 13.06
C VAL A 142 2.22 26.88 14.55
N GLU A 143 1.21 26.83 15.41
CA GLU A 143 1.33 27.06 16.85
C GLU A 143 1.93 25.85 17.58
N SER A 144 1.48 24.64 17.24
CA SER A 144 1.95 23.40 17.89
C SER A 144 3.32 22.95 17.40
N PHE A 145 3.78 23.37 16.23
CA PHE A 145 5.06 22.95 15.66
C PHE A 145 6.22 23.16 16.61
N GLY A 146 6.37 24.38 17.15
CA GLY A 146 7.55 24.75 17.94
C GLY A 146 7.73 23.90 19.20
N PRO A 147 6.71 23.85 20.08
CA PRO A 147 6.75 23.02 21.28
C PRO A 147 6.99 21.52 21.00
N ASN A 148 6.46 21.00 19.89
CA ASN A 148 6.58 19.57 19.56
C ASN A 148 7.94 19.19 18.94
N VAL A 149 8.58 20.08 18.18
CA VAL A 149 9.92 19.77 17.60
C VAL A 149 11.06 19.92 18.60
N THR A 150 10.83 20.65 19.70
CA THR A 150 11.82 20.83 20.78
C THR A 150 11.60 19.92 21.97
N SER A 151 10.51 19.13 21.98
CA SER A 151 10.14 18.23 23.07
C SER A 151 10.46 16.78 22.70
N ARG A 152 10.73 15.95 23.72
CA ARG A 152 10.85 14.49 23.55
C ARG A 152 9.50 13.80 23.44
N GLU A 153 8.46 14.45 23.94
CA GLU A 153 7.09 13.95 23.92
C GLU A 153 6.21 14.88 23.08
N LEU A 154 5.25 14.27 22.38
CA LEU A 154 4.23 15.02 21.66
C LEU A 154 3.29 15.66 22.67
N LEU A 155 3.09 16.97 22.50
CA LEU A 155 2.15 17.77 23.29
C LEU A 155 0.77 17.84 22.62
N ILE A 156 0.58 17.10 21.52
CA ILE A 156 -0.68 17.00 20.79
C ILE A 156 -1.24 15.58 20.89
N ASP A 157 -2.56 15.49 21.06
CA ASP A 157 -3.28 14.22 20.91
C ASP A 157 -3.35 13.88 19.41
N VAL A 158 -2.48 12.98 18.98
CA VAL A 158 -2.58 12.40 17.64
C VAL A 158 -3.76 11.44 17.65
N LEU A 159 -4.91 11.91 17.18
CA LEU A 159 -5.98 11.02 16.73
C LEU A 159 -5.39 10.18 15.60
N VAL A 160 -4.92 8.98 15.90
CA VAL A 160 -4.51 8.00 14.89
C VAL A 160 -5.79 7.65 14.14
N PRO A 161 -6.02 8.16 12.91
CA PRO A 161 -7.17 7.71 12.15
C PRO A 161 -7.02 6.19 12.02
N PRO A 162 -8.09 5.41 12.27
CA PRO A 162 -8.04 3.97 12.12
C PRO A 162 -7.45 3.70 10.73
N LYS A 163 -6.39 2.88 10.67
CA LYS A 163 -5.74 2.53 9.39
C LYS A 163 -6.85 2.23 8.40
N ALA A 164 -6.94 3.05 7.34
CA ALA A 164 -7.89 2.80 6.27
C ALA A 164 -7.78 1.31 5.95
N PRO A 165 -8.89 0.54 5.99
CA PRO A 165 -8.84 -0.88 5.77
C PRO A 165 -8.04 -1.08 4.49
N LYS A 166 -6.93 -1.83 4.58
CA LYS A 166 -6.20 -2.23 3.38
C LYS A 166 -7.26 -2.80 2.48
N VAL A 167 -7.53 -2.13 1.36
CA VAL A 167 -8.45 -2.65 0.36
C VAL A 167 -7.86 -4.01 0.02
N SER A 168 -8.48 -5.08 0.54
CA SER A 168 -8.10 -6.42 0.18
C SER A 168 -8.26 -6.41 -1.32
N THR A 169 -7.16 -6.53 -2.04
CA THR A 169 -7.10 -6.41 -3.51
C THR A 169 -7.64 -7.70 -4.14
N SER A 170 -8.79 -8.07 -3.63
CA SER A 170 -9.64 -9.24 -3.80
C SER A 170 -11.00 -8.62 -3.48
N TRP A 171 -11.72 -8.06 -4.43
CA TRP A 171 -12.13 -8.64 -5.68
C TRP A 171 -12.15 -7.55 -6.78
N LEU A 172 -11.68 -7.86 -8.00
CA LEU A 172 -11.91 -7.08 -9.23
C LEU A 172 -11.10 -5.78 -9.47
N ILE A 173 -9.86 -5.67 -8.95
CA ILE A 173 -8.91 -4.69 -9.51
C ILE A 173 -7.93 -5.45 -10.41
N VAL A 174 -7.93 -5.08 -11.70
CA VAL A 174 -7.01 -5.57 -12.73
C VAL A 174 -5.58 -5.45 -12.21
N LYS A 175 -4.97 -6.56 -11.78
CA LYS A 175 -3.52 -6.66 -11.74
C LYS A 175 -3.08 -6.72 -13.20
N ALA A 176 -2.24 -5.78 -13.62
CA ALA A 176 -1.71 -5.65 -14.99
C ALA A 176 -1.03 -6.93 -15.57
N LYS A 177 -0.93 -8.02 -14.80
CA LYS A 177 -0.25 -9.27 -15.17
C LYS A 177 -1.11 -10.54 -15.16
N THR A 178 -2.38 -10.48 -14.80
CA THR A 178 -3.25 -11.66 -14.79
C THR A 178 -4.66 -11.23 -15.13
N GLY A 179 -5.01 -11.28 -16.42
CA GLY A 179 -6.38 -11.08 -16.84
C GLY A 179 -7.29 -12.11 -16.17
N THR A 180 -8.03 -11.69 -15.15
CA THR A 180 -9.20 -12.42 -14.68
C THR A 180 -10.24 -11.43 -14.16
N LYS A 181 -11.17 -11.18 -15.09
CA LYS A 181 -12.44 -10.43 -15.04
C LYS A 181 -12.33 -8.89 -15.15
N PRO A 182 -12.85 -8.30 -16.26
CA PRO A 182 -13.06 -6.86 -16.34
C PRO A 182 -13.97 -6.42 -15.18
N LEU A 183 -13.79 -5.19 -14.67
CA LEU A 183 -14.85 -4.55 -13.89
C LEU A 183 -16.17 -4.68 -14.66
N VAL A 184 -17.27 -4.98 -13.94
CA VAL A 184 -18.62 -4.92 -14.50
C VAL A 184 -18.77 -3.59 -15.24
N GLU A 185 -19.28 -3.63 -16.46
CA GLU A 185 -19.27 -2.48 -17.36
C GLU A 185 -19.89 -1.23 -16.70
N GLU A 186 -20.92 -1.42 -15.88
CA GLU A 186 -21.54 -0.34 -15.10
C GLU A 186 -20.59 0.33 -14.10
N LEU A 187 -19.73 -0.43 -13.40
CA LEU A 187 -18.76 0.15 -12.46
C LEU A 187 -17.67 0.95 -13.18
N LYS A 188 -17.29 0.54 -14.40
CA LYS A 188 -16.38 1.34 -15.24
C LYS A 188 -17.06 2.64 -15.66
N GLN A 189 -18.33 2.57 -16.04
CA GLN A 189 -19.11 3.76 -16.40
C GLN A 189 -19.30 4.69 -15.20
N PHE A 190 -19.46 4.14 -13.99
CA PHE A 190 -19.51 4.90 -12.75
C PHE A 190 -18.18 5.60 -12.48
N ALA A 191 -17.05 4.89 -12.58
CA ALA A 191 -15.73 5.50 -12.42
C ALA A 191 -15.49 6.63 -13.44
N LYS A 192 -15.80 6.40 -14.72
CA LYS A 192 -15.72 7.44 -15.78
C LYS A 192 -16.61 8.64 -15.49
N PHE A 193 -17.82 8.42 -14.96
CA PHE A 193 -18.72 9.49 -14.55
C PHE A 193 -18.12 10.34 -13.44
N LEU A 194 -17.51 9.72 -12.42
CA LEU A 194 -16.86 10.45 -11.33
C LEU A 194 -15.68 11.28 -11.82
N VAL A 195 -14.81 10.72 -12.68
CA VAL A 195 -13.71 11.48 -13.30
C VAL A 195 -14.24 12.70 -14.05
N ASN A 196 -15.26 12.53 -14.91
CA ASN A 196 -15.83 13.65 -15.66
C ASN A 196 -16.40 14.75 -14.76
N LYS A 197 -17.09 14.36 -13.68
CA LYS A 197 -17.64 15.32 -12.70
C LYS A 197 -16.56 16.02 -11.90
N PHE A 198 -15.48 15.32 -11.57
CA PHE A 198 -14.32 15.92 -10.93
C PHE A 198 -13.61 16.91 -11.87
N SER A 199 -13.37 16.56 -13.14
CA SER A 199 -12.71 17.47 -14.09
C SER A 199 -13.47 18.79 -14.23
N ARG A 200 -14.82 18.75 -14.28
CA ARG A 200 -15.64 19.97 -14.32
C ARG A 200 -15.58 20.78 -13.03
N PHE A 201 -15.49 20.11 -11.89
CA PHE A 201 -15.33 20.79 -10.60
C PHE A 201 -13.96 21.47 -10.51
N HIS A 202 -12.89 20.78 -10.90
CA HIS A 202 -11.53 21.31 -10.93
C HIS A 202 -11.43 22.54 -11.82
N GLN A 203 -11.95 22.48 -13.05
CA GLN A 203 -11.98 23.61 -13.99
C GLN A 203 -12.81 24.80 -13.50
N GLY A 204 -13.75 24.59 -12.56
CA GLY A 204 -14.53 25.65 -11.94
C GLY A 204 -13.84 26.30 -10.73
N GLN A 205 -12.80 25.66 -10.17
CA GLN A 205 -12.05 26.15 -9.00
C GLN A 205 -10.71 26.77 -9.40
N ILE A 206 -10.07 26.24 -10.44
CA ILE A 206 -8.77 26.70 -10.91
C ILE A 206 -8.93 27.11 -12.37
N GLU A 207 -8.60 28.37 -12.68
CA GLU A 207 -8.55 28.87 -14.05
C GLU A 207 -7.51 28.06 -14.86
N THR A 208 -7.87 27.66 -16.08
CA THR A 208 -7.04 26.77 -16.92
C THR A 208 -5.64 27.29 -17.19
N ASP A 209 -5.44 28.61 -17.13
CA ASP A 209 -4.16 29.26 -17.37
C ASP A 209 -3.24 29.24 -16.12
N HIS A 210 -3.77 28.78 -14.98
CA HIS A 210 -3.09 28.76 -13.68
C HIS A 210 -3.01 27.35 -13.07
N ALA A 211 -3.54 26.32 -13.75
CA ALA A 211 -3.41 24.94 -13.33
C ALA A 211 -2.05 24.37 -13.75
N GLU A 212 -1.17 24.14 -12.77
CA GLU A 212 0.11 23.44 -13.00
C GLU A 212 -0.08 21.94 -13.30
N PHE A 213 -1.18 21.37 -12.79
CA PHE A 213 -1.50 19.94 -12.89
C PHE A 213 -2.88 19.73 -13.51
N ASP A 214 -3.00 18.64 -14.27
CA ASP A 214 -4.26 18.28 -14.90
C ASP A 214 -5.25 17.70 -13.87
N PRO A 215 -6.58 17.79 -14.11
CA PRO A 215 -7.56 17.17 -13.22
C PRO A 215 -7.38 15.66 -13.07
N GLU A 216 -6.86 14.99 -14.10
CA GLU A 216 -6.58 13.55 -14.06
C GLU A 216 -5.41 13.18 -13.15
N GLU A 217 -4.49 14.11 -12.88
CA GLU A 217 -3.37 13.90 -11.97
C GLU A 217 -3.80 13.98 -10.50
N HIS A 218 -4.89 14.72 -10.22
CA HIS A 218 -5.50 14.78 -8.90
C HIS A 218 -6.50 13.65 -8.65
N PHE A 219 -7.34 13.34 -9.65
CA PHE A 219 -8.35 12.30 -9.54
C PHE A 219 -8.60 11.62 -10.89
N GLY A 220 -7.78 10.61 -11.16
CA GLY A 220 -7.82 9.84 -12.39
C GLY A 220 -8.76 8.63 -12.33
N ILE A 221 -8.74 7.85 -13.41
CA ILE A 221 -9.56 6.65 -13.53
C ILE A 221 -9.20 5.59 -12.47
N PHE A 222 -7.95 5.57 -12.01
CA PHE A 222 -7.47 4.61 -11.02
C PHE A 222 -8.09 4.89 -9.64
N GLU A 223 -8.04 6.14 -9.19
CA GLU A 223 -8.65 6.62 -7.95
C GLU A 223 -10.17 6.41 -7.99
N ALA A 224 -10.80 6.79 -9.11
CA ALA A 224 -12.25 6.63 -9.30
C ALA A 224 -12.70 5.17 -9.22
N GLN A 225 -11.96 4.23 -9.79
CA GLN A 225 -12.26 2.80 -9.67
C GLN A 225 -12.18 2.31 -8.22
N ARG A 226 -11.16 2.74 -7.47
CA ARG A 226 -11.00 2.39 -6.05
C ARG A 226 -12.15 2.92 -5.21
N VAL A 227 -12.54 4.18 -5.41
CA VAL A 227 -13.68 4.81 -4.73
C VAL A 227 -14.97 4.04 -4.99
N VAL A 228 -15.27 3.70 -6.25
CA VAL A 228 -16.49 2.95 -6.62
C VAL A 228 -16.52 1.56 -5.96
N VAL A 229 -15.40 0.84 -5.95
CA VAL A 229 -15.29 -0.47 -5.30
C VAL A 229 -15.42 -0.35 -3.78
N GLY A 230 -14.76 0.63 -3.17
CA GLY A 230 -14.86 0.90 -1.73
C GLY A 230 -16.29 1.23 -1.32
N PHE A 231 -16.97 2.08 -2.08
CA PHE A 231 -18.36 2.44 -1.84
C PHE A 231 -19.28 1.21 -1.88
N ARG A 232 -19.15 0.37 -2.90
CA ARG A 232 -19.93 -0.89 -3.00
C ARG A 232 -19.64 -1.86 -1.85
N SER A 233 -18.43 -1.79 -1.29
CA SER A 233 -18.01 -2.60 -0.14
C SER A 233 -18.48 -2.03 1.21
N GLY A 234 -19.25 -0.93 1.21
CA GLY A 234 -19.81 -0.33 2.42
C GLY A 234 -18.84 0.55 3.20
N PHE A 235 -17.84 1.13 2.54
CA PHE A 235 -16.84 1.97 3.20
C PHE A 235 -17.45 3.28 3.73
N SER A 236 -16.92 3.78 4.84
CA SER A 236 -17.32 5.06 5.43
C SER A 236 -16.88 6.25 4.55
N LYS A 237 -17.42 7.44 4.82
CA LYS A 237 -17.09 8.65 4.05
C LYS A 237 -15.60 8.98 4.14
N GLU A 238 -15.03 8.86 5.33
CA GLU A 238 -13.61 9.12 5.61
C GLU A 238 -12.72 8.14 4.83
N GLN A 239 -13.14 6.87 4.74
CA GLN A 239 -12.41 5.87 3.96
C GLN A 239 -12.47 6.13 2.45
N LEU A 240 -13.59 6.67 1.95
CA LEU A 240 -13.72 7.02 0.53
C LEU A 240 -12.85 8.23 0.17
N GLU A 241 -12.74 9.19 1.08
CA GLU A 241 -11.86 10.35 0.94
C GLU A 241 -10.39 9.94 0.84
N ASP A 242 -9.94 9.05 1.73
CA ASP A 242 -8.59 8.48 1.68
C ASP A 242 -8.33 7.74 0.35
N LEU A 243 -9.34 7.06 -0.20
CA LEU A 243 -9.22 6.38 -1.50
C LEU A 243 -9.14 7.35 -2.68
N SER A 244 -9.71 8.55 -2.55
CA SER A 244 -9.63 9.61 -3.57
C SER A 244 -8.36 10.46 -3.49
N GLY A 245 -7.45 10.17 -2.56
CA GLY A 245 -6.21 10.95 -2.37
C GLY A 245 -6.32 12.10 -1.37
N GLY A 246 -7.39 12.14 -0.56
CA GLY A 246 -7.68 13.23 0.36
C GLY A 246 -8.35 14.43 -0.32
N GLU A 247 -8.57 15.49 0.46
CA GLU A 247 -9.13 16.76 -0.01
C GLU A 247 -8.00 17.72 -0.45
N ALA A 248 -7.67 17.70 -1.74
CA ALA A 248 -6.68 18.61 -2.32
C ALA A 248 -7.30 19.98 -2.66
N LEU A 249 -8.61 20.01 -2.92
CA LEU A 249 -9.40 21.20 -3.23
C LEU A 249 -10.58 21.31 -2.27
N ASP A 250 -10.83 22.51 -1.74
CA ASP A 250 -11.94 22.76 -0.83
C ASP A 250 -13.28 22.29 -1.43
N GLY A 251 -13.95 21.34 -0.77
CA GLY A 251 -15.23 20.79 -1.19
C GLY A 251 -15.14 19.64 -2.19
N GLN A 252 -13.95 19.16 -2.52
CA GLN A 252 -13.74 17.98 -3.37
C GLN A 252 -14.50 16.77 -2.83
N THR A 253 -14.35 16.46 -1.55
CA THR A 253 -14.95 15.28 -0.93
C THR A 253 -16.48 15.38 -0.92
N ALA A 254 -17.00 16.56 -0.58
CA ALA A 254 -18.43 16.83 -0.62
C ALA A 254 -19.01 16.69 -2.04
N ASN A 255 -18.31 17.21 -3.05
CA ASN A 255 -18.71 17.09 -4.44
C ASN A 255 -18.66 15.63 -4.92
N LEU A 256 -17.63 14.88 -4.56
CA LEU A 256 -17.51 13.46 -4.90
C LEU A 256 -18.68 12.65 -4.34
N LEU A 257 -18.95 12.78 -3.03
CA LEU A 257 -20.06 12.09 -2.36
C LEU A 257 -21.43 12.48 -2.94
N LYS A 258 -21.61 13.74 -3.30
CA LYS A 258 -22.82 14.20 -3.99
C LYS A 258 -23.00 13.50 -5.34
N ASN A 259 -21.94 13.38 -6.13
CA ASN A 259 -21.99 12.73 -7.44
C ASN A 259 -22.19 11.21 -7.34
N ILE A 260 -21.61 10.56 -6.33
CA ILE A 260 -21.90 9.16 -5.99
C ILE A 260 -23.40 8.98 -5.72
N ASN A 261 -23.97 9.80 -4.84
CA ASN A 261 -25.39 9.76 -4.50
C ASN A 261 -26.32 10.06 -5.69
N ASN A 262 -25.88 10.88 -6.65
CA ASN A 262 -26.63 11.14 -7.87
C ASN A 262 -26.58 9.94 -8.81
N TYR A 263 -25.43 9.29 -8.92
CA TYR A 263 -25.25 8.15 -9.83
C TYR A 263 -26.05 6.93 -9.38
N ILE A 264 -26.06 6.63 -8.09
CA ILE A 264 -26.82 5.46 -7.57
C ILE A 264 -28.33 5.59 -7.74
N LYS A 265 -28.84 6.81 -7.91
CA LYS A 265 -30.27 7.07 -8.19
C LYS A 265 -30.63 6.88 -9.66
N THR A 266 -29.66 6.65 -10.54
CA THR A 266 -29.94 6.43 -11.95
C THR A 266 -30.56 5.06 -12.19
N VAL A 267 -31.53 5.00 -13.09
CA VAL A 267 -32.22 3.76 -13.49
C VAL A 267 -31.21 2.72 -13.95
N ARG A 268 -30.19 3.13 -14.73
CA ARG A 268 -29.13 2.26 -15.22
C ARG A 268 -28.36 1.54 -14.09
N TYR A 269 -28.02 2.26 -13.03
CA TYR A 269 -27.34 1.65 -11.89
C TYR A 269 -28.26 0.67 -11.15
N MET A 270 -29.52 1.03 -10.93
CA MET A 270 -30.50 0.15 -10.29
C MET A 270 -30.77 -1.12 -11.10
N ASP A 271 -30.90 -1.01 -12.42
CA ASP A 271 -31.06 -2.15 -13.33
C ASP A 271 -29.86 -3.09 -13.26
N SER A 272 -28.63 -2.54 -13.22
CA SER A 272 -27.42 -3.34 -13.07
C SER A 272 -27.36 -4.11 -11.75
N LEU A 273 -27.90 -3.54 -10.65
CA LEU A 273 -27.98 -4.24 -9.36
C LEU A 273 -28.96 -5.40 -9.43
N ASN A 274 -30.12 -5.20 -10.06
CA ASN A 274 -31.12 -6.25 -10.26
C ASN A 274 -30.57 -7.40 -11.13
N GLU A 275 -29.83 -7.08 -12.19
CA GLU A 275 -29.17 -8.09 -13.03
C GLU A 275 -28.15 -8.93 -12.24
N LEU A 276 -27.34 -8.27 -11.40
CA LEU A 276 -26.35 -8.95 -10.56
C LEU A 276 -27.00 -9.85 -9.49
N GLU A 277 -28.12 -9.43 -8.90
CA GLU A 277 -28.90 -10.26 -7.97
C GLU A 277 -29.50 -11.46 -8.68
N LEU A 278 -30.03 -11.28 -9.89
CA LEU A 278 -30.60 -12.36 -10.69
C LEU A 278 -29.53 -13.38 -11.11
N GLU A 279 -28.34 -12.93 -11.47
CA GLU A 279 -27.19 -13.80 -11.76
C GLU A 279 -26.76 -14.59 -10.51
N ALA A 280 -26.72 -13.96 -9.34
CA ALA A 280 -26.39 -14.62 -8.08
C ALA A 280 -27.42 -15.69 -7.70
N GLN A 281 -28.72 -15.41 -7.88
CA GLN A 281 -29.80 -16.38 -7.67
C GLN A 281 -29.67 -17.57 -8.61
N LYS A 282 -29.49 -17.33 -9.92
CA LYS A 282 -29.29 -18.41 -10.91
C LYS A 282 -28.06 -19.27 -10.60
N ALA A 283 -26.97 -18.65 -10.14
CA ALA A 283 -25.76 -19.38 -9.76
C ALA A 283 -25.98 -20.25 -8.52
N GLU A 284 -26.76 -19.78 -7.54
CA GLU A 284 -27.12 -20.55 -6.36
C GLU A 284 -28.07 -21.71 -6.69
N GLU A 285 -29.08 -21.47 -7.53
CA GLU A 285 -29.96 -22.51 -8.06
C GLU A 285 -29.19 -23.58 -8.82
N ALA A 286 -28.24 -23.18 -9.68
CA ALA A 286 -27.38 -24.12 -10.41
C ALA A 286 -26.54 -24.99 -9.46
N LYS A 287 -25.97 -24.41 -8.39
CA LYS A 287 -25.26 -25.17 -7.36
C LYS A 287 -26.17 -26.14 -6.63
N GLN A 288 -27.39 -25.73 -6.27
CA GLN A 288 -28.36 -26.60 -5.63
C GLN A 288 -28.79 -27.76 -6.54
N GLN A 289 -28.97 -27.50 -7.84
CA GLN A 289 -29.23 -28.53 -8.85
C GLN A 289 -28.05 -29.50 -9.01
N GLU A 290 -26.82 -29.00 -9.00
CA GLU A 290 -25.63 -29.87 -9.09
C GLU A 290 -25.50 -30.77 -7.85
N ILE A 291 -25.78 -30.23 -6.66
CA ILE A 291 -25.77 -30.99 -5.41
C ILE A 291 -26.88 -32.05 -5.43
N SER A 292 -28.10 -31.71 -5.86
CA SER A 292 -29.21 -32.66 -5.92
C SER A 292 -28.97 -33.77 -6.94
N ALA A 293 -28.40 -33.46 -8.11
CA ALA A 293 -28.01 -34.45 -9.11
C ALA A 293 -26.92 -35.41 -8.59
N LYS A 294 -25.91 -34.90 -7.86
CA LYS A 294 -24.89 -35.74 -7.21
C LYS A 294 -25.48 -36.67 -6.15
N ASN A 295 -26.45 -36.18 -5.37
CA ASN A 295 -27.13 -36.98 -4.36
C ASN A 295 -27.99 -38.10 -5.00
N GLN A 296 -28.74 -37.80 -6.06
CA GLN A 296 -29.51 -38.80 -6.81
C GLN A 296 -28.59 -39.86 -7.45
N ALA A 297 -27.52 -39.45 -8.13
CA ALA A 297 -26.55 -40.39 -8.71
C ALA A 297 -25.90 -41.30 -7.64
N THR A 298 -25.72 -40.80 -6.42
CA THR A 298 -25.20 -41.58 -5.30
C THR A 298 -26.23 -42.62 -4.80
N LEU A 299 -27.52 -42.27 -4.76
CA LEU A 299 -28.61 -43.16 -4.36
C LEU A 299 -28.91 -44.26 -5.41
N GLU A 300 -28.73 -43.98 -6.69
CA GLU A 300 -28.97 -44.95 -7.77
C GLU A 300 -27.81 -45.95 -7.96
N ARG A 301 -26.60 -45.60 -7.53
CA ARG A 301 -25.39 -46.42 -7.69
C ARG A 301 -25.47 -47.82 -7.06
N PRO A 302 -26.04 -47.99 -5.84
CA PRO A 302 -26.28 -49.32 -5.24
C PRO A 302 -27.35 -50.11 -6.00
N GLN A 303 -28.43 -49.46 -6.45
CA GLN A 303 -29.52 -50.13 -7.17
C GLN A 303 -29.03 -50.69 -8.52
N GLN A 304 -28.30 -49.87 -9.29
CA GLN A 304 -27.68 -50.30 -10.55
C GLN A 304 -26.65 -51.42 -10.35
N LYS A 305 -25.83 -51.37 -9.29
CA LYS A 305 -24.90 -52.47 -8.94
C LYS A 305 -25.66 -53.76 -8.60
N THR A 306 -26.77 -53.65 -7.88
CA THR A 306 -27.60 -54.81 -7.50
C THR A 306 -28.25 -55.44 -8.73
N GLU A 307 -28.82 -54.65 -9.64
CA GLU A 307 -29.38 -55.13 -10.89
C GLU A 307 -28.33 -55.73 -11.84
N ALA A 308 -27.16 -55.12 -11.95
CA ALA A 308 -26.05 -55.65 -12.75
C ALA A 308 -25.58 -57.01 -12.22
N THR A 309 -25.51 -57.16 -10.89
CA THR A 309 -25.15 -58.43 -10.24
C THR A 309 -26.23 -59.50 -10.49
N LYS A 310 -27.52 -59.15 -10.37
CA LYS A 310 -28.64 -60.06 -10.70
C LYS A 310 -28.58 -60.52 -12.16
N ARG A 311 -28.33 -59.61 -13.11
CA ARG A 311 -28.18 -59.94 -14.54
C ARG A 311 -27.00 -60.87 -14.82
N LYS A 312 -25.85 -60.64 -14.17
CA LYS A 312 -24.68 -61.54 -14.29
C LYS A 312 -24.97 -62.93 -13.76
N ASN A 313 -25.61 -63.03 -12.59
CA ASN A 313 -25.98 -64.31 -12.01
C ASN A 313 -26.99 -65.07 -12.89
N ALA A 314 -27.97 -64.37 -13.48
CA ALA A 314 -28.92 -64.99 -14.40
C ALA A 314 -28.24 -65.59 -15.64
N LYS A 315 -27.29 -64.86 -16.25
CA LYS A 315 -26.50 -65.36 -17.40
C LYS A 315 -25.65 -66.58 -17.04
N GLN A 316 -24.99 -66.57 -15.87
CA GLN A 316 -24.20 -67.73 -15.41
C GLN A 316 -25.07 -68.96 -15.14
N VAL A 317 -26.29 -68.77 -14.62
CA VAL A 317 -27.25 -69.87 -14.42
C VAL A 317 -27.68 -70.45 -15.77
N GLU A 318 -27.90 -69.60 -16.77
CA GLU A 318 -28.27 -70.03 -18.12
C GLU A 318 -27.14 -70.78 -18.83
N GLU A 319 -25.90 -70.28 -18.75
CA GLU A 319 -24.71 -70.97 -19.26
C GLU A 319 -24.49 -72.33 -18.58
N ARG A 320 -24.66 -72.41 -17.25
CA ARG A 320 -24.60 -73.69 -16.52
C ARG A 320 -25.69 -74.67 -16.95
N LYS A 321 -26.90 -74.18 -17.26
CA LYS A 321 -27.98 -75.04 -17.79
C LYS A 321 -27.64 -75.56 -19.19
N LEU A 322 -27.08 -74.71 -20.05
CA LEU A 322 -26.60 -75.09 -21.38
C LEU A 322 -25.46 -76.12 -21.31
N GLN A 323 -24.47 -75.90 -20.45
CA GLN A 323 -23.39 -76.86 -20.21
C GLN A 323 -23.91 -78.19 -19.68
N LYS A 324 -24.84 -78.19 -18.71
CA LYS A 324 -25.46 -79.43 -18.21
C LYS A 324 -26.23 -80.18 -19.30
N LYS A 325 -26.94 -79.47 -20.19
CA LYS A 325 -27.61 -80.09 -21.35
C LYS A 325 -26.60 -80.68 -22.33
N LEU A 326 -25.49 -79.99 -22.59
CA LEU A 326 -24.41 -80.49 -23.45
C LEU A 326 -23.75 -81.75 -22.87
N VAL A 327 -23.47 -81.76 -21.57
CA VAL A 327 -22.91 -82.93 -20.87
C VAL A 327 -23.90 -84.08 -20.84
N ALA A 328 -25.20 -83.83 -20.58
CA ALA A 328 -26.25 -84.84 -20.64
C ALA A 328 -26.38 -85.45 -22.05
N TRP A 329 -26.34 -84.60 -23.08
CA TRP A 329 -26.35 -85.03 -24.48
C TRP A 329 -25.12 -85.87 -24.82
N GLN A 330 -23.92 -85.49 -24.34
CA GLN A 330 -22.71 -86.30 -24.53
C GLN A 330 -22.75 -87.64 -23.78
N SER A 331 -23.41 -87.72 -22.63
CA SER A 331 -23.58 -88.98 -21.90
C SER A 331 -24.62 -89.93 -22.51
N GLU A 332 -25.60 -89.44 -23.28
CA GLU A 332 -26.58 -90.28 -24.00
C GLU A 332 -25.98 -90.95 -25.24
N TRP A 333 -24.87 -90.44 -25.78
CA TRP A 333 -24.18 -91.00 -26.94
C TRP A 333 -22.98 -91.90 -26.57
N ILE A 334 -22.75 -92.15 -25.27
CA ILE A 334 -21.69 -93.04 -24.77
C ILE A 334 -22.28 -94.08 -23.80
N GLN A 335 -23.07 -95.00 -24.34
CA GLN A 335 -23.25 -96.37 -23.83
C GLN A 335 -23.49 -97.29 -25.04
N PRO A 336 -22.98 -98.53 -24.98
CA PRO A 336 -21.94 -99.06 -25.88
C PRO A 336 -22.39 -99.52 -27.27
#